data_AF-A0A817HXE1-F1
#
_entry.id   AF-A0A817HXE1-F1
#
_cell.length_a   1.000
_cell.length_b   1.000
_cell.length_c   1.000
_cell.angle_alpha   90.00
_cell.angle_beta   90.00
_cell.angle_gamma   90.00
#
_symmetry.space_group_name_H-M   'P 1'
#
loop_
_entity.id
_entity.type
_entity.pdbx_description
1 polymer ?
#
loop_
_entity_poly.entity_id
_entity_poly.type
_entity_poly.pdbx_seq_one_letter_code
_entity_poly.pdbx_strand_id
1 'polypeptide(L)' 'MKAIPLNKDSKRTAHGEPIEEAAASVCLKASDQIIAVGVNCVHPDTVVPLIKQMNKIDCDFIAYPNAGVIWDSEKQ' A
#
# COMPACT_ATOMS: atom_id res chain seq x y z
N MET A 1 7.44 1.23 -10.49
CA MET A 1 6.59 0.91 -9.31
C MET A 1 5.36 1.82 -9.32
N LYS A 2 4.18 1.29 -8.96
CA LYS A 2 2.99 2.13 -8.68
C LYS A 2 2.62 2.07 -7.19
N ALA A 3 2.54 3.23 -6.54
CA ALA A 3 2.02 3.34 -5.18
C ALA A 3 0.48 3.33 -5.17
N ILE A 4 -0.10 2.60 -4.23
CA ILE A 4 -1.54 2.48 -4.01
C ILE A 4 -1.89 3.29 -2.75
N PRO A 5 -2.61 4.41 -2.87
CA PRO A 5 -3.02 5.20 -1.72
C PRO A 5 -4.10 4.44 -0.95
N LEU A 6 -4.03 4.46 0.39
CA LEU A 6 -4.96 3.74 1.26
C LEU A 6 -5.93 4.67 1.98
N ASN A 7 -7.08 4.11 2.36
CA ASN A 7 -7.98 4.76 3.30
C ASN A 7 -7.46 4.63 4.74
N LYS A 8 -8.20 5.24 5.69
CA LYS A 8 -7.85 5.27 7.12
C LYS A 8 -7.73 3.87 7.74
N ASP A 9 -8.52 2.91 7.26
CA ASP A 9 -8.51 1.53 7.76
C ASP A 9 -7.36 0.69 7.20
N SER A 10 -6.63 1.22 6.21
CA SER A 10 -5.49 0.57 5.54
C SER A 10 -5.79 -0.81 4.92
N LYS A 11 -7.07 -1.14 4.70
CA LYS A 11 -7.53 -2.37 4.03
C LYS A 11 -8.04 -2.12 2.62
N ARG A 12 -8.37 -0.86 2.34
CA ARG A 12 -8.91 -0.42 1.06
C ARG A 12 -8.06 0.72 0.54
N THR A 13 -8.10 0.92 -0.77
CA THR A 13 -7.55 2.12 -1.38
C THR A 13 -8.26 3.37 -0.85
N ALA A 14 -7.72 4.55 -1.14
CA ALA A 14 -8.37 5.81 -0.85
C ALA A 14 -9.73 5.98 -1.56
N HIS A 15 -9.94 5.29 -2.68
CA HIS A 15 -11.21 5.28 -3.43
C HIS A 15 -12.18 4.17 -2.98
N GLY A 16 -11.70 3.24 -2.15
CA GLY A 16 -12.53 2.24 -1.50
C GLY A 16 -12.43 0.84 -2.08
N GLU A 17 -11.63 0.57 -3.12
CA GLU A 17 -11.40 -0.80 -3.59
C GLU A 17 -10.62 -1.63 -2.56
N PRO A 18 -10.83 -2.96 -2.46
CA PRO A 18 -9.91 -3.84 -1.76
C PRO A 18 -8.50 -3.70 -2.34
N ILE A 19 -7.49 -3.59 -1.47
CA ILE A 19 -6.12 -3.33 -1.92
C ILE A 19 -5.59 -4.45 -2.81
N GLU A 20 -5.93 -5.70 -2.52
CA GLU A 20 -5.54 -6.87 -3.29
C GLU A 20 -6.11 -6.85 -4.72
N GLU A 21 -7.35 -6.40 -4.88
CA GLU A 21 -7.99 -6.29 -6.19
C GLU A 21 -7.37 -5.16 -7.01
N ALA A 22 -7.08 -4.01 -6.36
CA ALA A 22 -6.41 -2.89 -7.00
C ALA A 22 -4.99 -3.27 -7.44
N ALA A 23 -4.21 -3.92 -6.56
CA ALA A 23 -2.87 -4.40 -6.85
C ALA A 23 -2.87 -5.41 -8.01
N ALA A 24 -3.72 -6.43 -7.95
CA ALA A 24 -3.84 -7.41 -9.02
C ALA A 24 -4.26 -6.77 -10.34
N SER A 25 -5.23 -5.85 -10.32
CA SER A 25 -5.65 -5.13 -11.53
C SER A 25 -4.51 -4.31 -12.14
N VAL A 26 -3.67 -3.66 -11.32
CA VAL A 26 -2.52 -2.89 -11.81
C VAL A 26 -1.48 -3.83 -12.43
N CYS A 27 -1.10 -4.91 -11.74
CA CYS A 27 -0.09 -5.84 -12.22
C CYS A 27 -0.55 -6.61 -13.48
N LEU A 28 -1.86 -6.88 -13.62
CA LEU A 28 -2.41 -7.53 -14.82
C LEU A 28 -2.56 -6.59 -16.03
N LYS A 29 -2.95 -5.32 -15.82
CA LYS A 29 -3.33 -4.40 -16.92
C LYS A 29 -2.20 -3.52 -17.42
N ALA A 30 -1.19 -3.29 -16.61
CA ALA A 30 0.02 -2.57 -16.98
C ALA A 30 1.17 -3.57 -16.91
N SER A 31 1.33 -4.41 -17.93
CA SER A 31 2.20 -4.19 -19.11
C SER A 31 3.63 -3.85 -18.70
N ASP A 32 4.61 -4.41 -19.42
CA ASP A 32 6.07 -4.54 -19.18
C ASP A 32 6.83 -3.37 -18.50
N GLN A 33 6.19 -2.22 -18.29
CA GLN A 33 6.68 -1.03 -17.60
C GLN A 33 6.47 -1.04 -16.08
N ILE A 34 5.56 -1.87 -15.53
CA ILE A 34 5.34 -1.99 -14.08
C ILE A 34 5.96 -3.28 -13.54
N ILE A 35 7.08 -3.14 -12.85
CA ILE A 35 7.77 -4.27 -12.21
C ILE A 35 7.33 -4.53 -10.75
N ALA A 36 6.60 -3.59 -10.14
CA ALA A 36 6.20 -3.68 -8.73
C ALA A 36 5.04 -2.73 -8.39
N VAL A 37 4.26 -3.09 -7.37
CA VAL A 37 3.27 -2.23 -6.72
C VAL A 37 3.63 -2.05 -5.26
N GLY A 38 2.92 -1.17 -4.55
CA GLY A 38 3.26 -0.95 -3.14
C GLY A 38 2.52 0.17 -2.47
N VAL A 39 2.97 0.51 -1.27
CA VAL A 39 2.37 1.57 -0.44
C VAL A 39 3.43 2.55 0.03
N ASN A 40 3.01 3.81 0.12
CA ASN A 40 3.76 4.87 0.78
C ASN A 40 2.85 5.63 1.75
N CYS A 41 3.44 6.42 2.63
CA CYS A 41 2.70 7.31 3.53
C CYS A 41 1.71 6.60 4.49
N VAL A 42 1.96 5.32 4.78
CA VAL A 42 1.19 4.53 5.76
C VAL A 42 1.90 4.48 7.11
N HIS A 43 1.18 4.14 8.18
CA HIS A 43 1.82 3.81 9.47
C HIS A 43 2.68 2.54 9.30
N PRO A 44 3.86 2.43 9.93
CA PRO A 44 4.74 1.25 9.78
C PRO A 44 4.06 -0.07 10.17
N ASP A 45 3.19 -0.06 11.18
CA ASP A 45 2.42 -1.25 11.60
C ASP A 45 1.49 -1.81 10.52
N THR A 46 1.14 -0.99 9.53
CA THR A 46 0.32 -1.41 8.39
C THR A 46 1.10 -2.34 7.43
N VAL A 47 2.43 -2.27 7.41
CA VAL A 47 3.25 -2.93 6.37
C VAL A 47 3.18 -4.45 6.44
N VAL A 48 3.40 -5.06 7.61
CA VAL A 48 3.42 -6.52 7.75
C VAL A 48 2.08 -7.17 7.40
N PRO A 49 0.92 -6.66 7.90
CA PRO A 49 -0.38 -7.17 7.47
C PRO A 49 -0.62 -7.06 5.96
N LEU A 50 -0.16 -5.99 5.32
CA LEU A 50 -0.31 -5.80 3.88
C LEU A 50 0.54 -6.77 3.07
N ILE A 51 1.82 -6.94 3.43
CA ILE A 51 2.70 -7.91 2.74
C ILE A 51 2.08 -9.31 2.78
N LYS A 52 1.53 -9.72 3.92
CA LYS A 52 0.83 -11.03 4.06
C LYS A 52 -0.37 -11.15 3.12
N GLN A 53 -1.12 -10.07 2.89
CA GLN A 53 -2.24 -10.06 1.95
C GLN A 53 -1.74 -10.11 0.49
N MET A 54 -0.67 -9.38 0.19
CA MET A 54 -0.10 -9.22 -1.14
C MET A 54 0.66 -10.44 -1.64
N ASN A 55 1.16 -11.30 -0.75
CA ASN A 55 1.80 -12.58 -1.11
C ASN A 55 0.91 -13.53 -1.95
N LYS A 56 -0.37 -13.21 -2.13
CA LYS A 56 -1.30 -13.95 -2.99
C LYS A 56 -1.31 -13.47 -4.45
N ILE A 57 -0.59 -12.39 -4.75
CA ILE A 57 -0.56 -11.73 -6.06
C ILE A 57 0.83 -11.93 -6.64
N ASP A 58 0.90 -12.29 -7.92
CA ASP A 58 2.16 -12.47 -8.64
C ASP A 58 2.71 -11.10 -9.10
N CYS A 59 3.22 -10.34 -8.14
CA CYS A 59 3.74 -8.99 -8.35
C CYS A 59 4.61 -8.56 -7.17
N ASP A 60 5.79 -8.02 -7.44
CA ASP A 60 6.66 -7.51 -6.38
C ASP A 60 5.97 -6.39 -5.59
N PHE A 61 6.13 -6.43 -4.27
CA PHE A 61 5.54 -5.46 -3.35
C PHE A 61 6.61 -4.63 -2.64
N ILE A 62 6.51 -3.31 -2.75
CA ILE A 62 7.43 -2.34 -2.13
C ILE A 62 6.68 -1.54 -1.05
N ALA A 63 7.29 -1.35 0.12
CA ALA A 63 6.74 -0.52 1.17
C ALA A 63 7.73 0.59 1.58
N TYR A 64 7.24 1.83 1.66
CA TYR A 64 7.96 2.97 2.23
C TYR A 64 7.04 3.70 3.21
N PRO A 65 6.95 3.24 4.48
CA PRO A 65 6.04 3.80 5.47
C PRO A 65 6.53 5.17 6.00
N ASN A 66 5.63 5.87 6.70
CA ASN A 66 5.98 7.00 7.55
C ASN A 66 6.83 6.54 8.74
N ALA A 67 7.42 7.49 9.46
CA ALA A 67 8.23 7.21 10.66
C ALA A 67 7.44 6.65 11.86
N GLY A 68 6.11 6.60 11.80
CA GLY A 68 5.25 6.12 12.90
C GLY A 68 5.06 7.12 14.05
N VAL A 69 5.61 8.33 13.93
CA VAL A 69 5.38 9.39 14.91
C VAL A 69 3.99 10.00 14.73
N ILE A 70 3.26 10.14 15.83
CA ILE A 70 2.00 10.87 15.87
C ILE A 70 2.34 12.34 16.10
N TRP A 71 1.89 13.20 15.19
CA TRP A 71 1.98 14.63 15.39
C TRP A 71 0.97 15.06 16.46
N ASP A 72 1.45 15.86 17.41
CA ASP A 72 0.68 16.37 18.55
C ASP A 72 0.90 17.88 18.64
N SER A 73 -0.15 18.66 18.37
CA SER A 73 -0.10 20.12 18.40
C SER A 73 0.20 20.69 19.77
N GLU A 74 -0.10 19.94 20.85
CA GLU A 74 0.08 20.42 22.22
C GLU A 74 1.53 20.23 22.72
N LYS A 75 2.34 19.45 21.99
CA LYS A 75 3.74 19.15 22.33
C LYS A 75 4.76 19.91 21.47
N GLN A 76 4.35 21.03 20.86
CA GLN A 76 5.24 21.91 20.10
C GLN A 76 6.04 22.85 20.99
#